data_AF-W1Y1F0-F1
#
_entry.id   AF-W1Y1F0-F1
#
_cell.length_a   1.000
_cell.length_b   1.000
_cell.length_c   1.000
_cell.angle_alpha   90.00
_cell.angle_beta   90.00
_cell.angle_gamma   90.00
#
_symmetry.space_group_name_H-M   'P 1'
#
loop_
_entity.id
_entity.type
_entity.pdbx_description
1 polymer ?
#
loop_
_entity_poly.entity_id
_entity_poly.type
_entity_poly.pdbx_seq_one_letter_code
_entity_poly.pdbx_strand_id
1 'polypeptide(L)'
;PTPFRPATAITEAWETLREGLETTPFLTLTGYGRQLVDFADKQVTEISCHGLGARFLAPATRAVIDIGGQDSKVIQLDDDGNLCDFLMNDKCAA
;
A
#
# COMPACT_ATOMS: atom_id res chain seq x y z
N PRO A 1 -0.19 25.36 7.86
CA PRO A 1 -0.21 23.95 8.35
C PRO A 1 -1.64 23.44 8.42
N THR A 2 -2.04 22.58 7.47
CA THR A 2 -3.35 21.93 7.51
C THR A 2 -3.36 21.00 8.73
N PRO A 3 -4.35 21.09 9.64
CA PRO A 3 -4.41 20.27 10.85
C PRO A 3 -4.85 18.83 10.55
N PHE A 4 -4.25 18.20 9.55
CA PHE A 4 -4.55 16.84 9.15
C PHE A 4 -3.88 15.86 10.12
N ARG A 5 -4.66 14.90 10.62
CA ARG A 5 -4.19 13.83 11.52
C ARG A 5 -4.39 12.48 10.84
N PRO A 6 -3.34 11.90 10.21
CA PRO A 6 -3.49 10.68 9.41
C PRO A 6 -4.05 9.50 10.20
N ALA A 7 -3.65 9.32 11.47
CA ALA A 7 -4.18 8.26 12.32
C ALA A 7 -5.70 8.37 12.52
N THR A 8 -6.19 9.60 12.76
CA THR A 8 -7.64 9.88 12.89
C THR A 8 -8.38 9.53 11.60
N ALA A 9 -7.84 9.96 10.45
CA ALA A 9 -8.45 9.65 9.15
C ALA A 9 -8.50 8.14 8.85
N ILE A 10 -7.46 7.38 9.23
CA ILE A 10 -7.44 5.92 9.09
C ILE A 10 -8.53 5.28 9.95
N THR A 11 -8.67 5.70 11.21
CA THR A 11 -9.72 5.20 12.10
C THR A 11 -11.11 5.51 11.54
N GLU A 12 -11.38 6.75 11.15
CA GLU A 12 -12.68 7.16 10.58
C GLU A 12 -13.03 6.39 9.30
N ALA A 13 -12.06 6.19 8.41
CA ALA A 13 -12.25 5.39 7.20
C ALA A 13 -12.59 3.93 7.53
N TRP A 14 -11.90 3.32 8.49
CA TRP A 14 -12.18 1.95 8.91
C TRP A 14 -13.57 1.79 9.52
N GLU A 15 -13.95 2.70 10.42
CA GLU A 15 -15.29 2.73 11.03
C GLU A 15 -16.38 2.86 9.97
N THR A 16 -16.17 3.71 8.97
CA THR A 16 -17.11 3.91 7.86
C THR A 16 -17.20 2.66 6.97
N LEU A 17 -16.07 2.05 6.60
CA LEU A 17 -16.04 0.90 5.70
C LEU A 17 -16.61 -0.38 6.33
N ARG A 18 -16.53 -0.51 7.66
CA ARG A 18 -17.04 -1.67 8.39
C ARG A 18 -18.50 -1.51 8.84
N GLU A 19 -19.10 -0.33 8.65
CA GLU A 19 -20.46 -0.06 9.09
C GLU A 19 -21.46 -1.02 8.43
N GLY A 20 -22.33 -1.64 9.24
CA GLY A 20 -23.37 -2.55 8.76
C GLY A 20 -22.89 -3.95 8.36
N LEU A 21 -21.60 -4.26 8.47
CA LEU A 21 -21.10 -5.63 8.26
C LEU A 21 -21.39 -6.49 9.49
N GLU A 22 -21.96 -7.68 9.26
CA GLU A 22 -22.22 -8.66 10.34
C GLU A 22 -20.93 -9.25 10.92
N THR A 23 -19.90 -9.35 10.08
CA THR A 23 -18.58 -9.88 10.45
C THR A 23 -17.50 -8.83 10.20
N THR A 24 -16.61 -8.63 11.15
CA THR A 24 -15.42 -7.79 10.96
C THR A 24 -14.52 -8.41 9.88
N PRO A 25 -14.26 -7.72 8.76
CA PRO A 25 -13.40 -8.24 7.72
C PRO A 25 -11.93 -8.17 8.15
N PHE A 26 -11.09 -9.00 7.52
CA PHE A 26 -9.65 -8.95 7.72
C PHE A 26 -9.10 -7.63 7.16
N LEU A 27 -8.45 -6.83 8.00
CA LEU A 27 -7.89 -5.54 7.63
C LEU A 27 -6.39 -5.63 7.38
N THR A 28 -5.99 -5.26 6.17
CA THR A 28 -4.59 -5.06 5.82
C THR A 28 -4.33 -3.58 5.56
N LEU A 29 -3.37 -2.98 6.29
CA LEU A 29 -2.93 -1.60 6.06
C LEU A 29 -1.62 -1.53 5.27
N THR A 30 -1.52 -0.51 4.45
CA THR A 30 -0.37 -0.22 3.58
C THR A 30 -0.03 1.27 3.54
N GLY A 31 1.03 1.63 2.83
CA GLY A 31 1.56 2.99 2.75
C GLY A 31 2.35 3.41 3.99
N TYR A 32 2.84 4.65 4.00
CA TYR A 32 3.65 5.19 5.10
C TYR A 32 2.90 5.25 6.45
N GLY A 33 1.58 5.46 6.40
CA GLY A 33 0.73 5.58 7.58
C GLY A 33 0.34 4.25 8.24
N ARG A 34 0.69 3.10 7.66
CA ARG A 34 0.23 1.77 8.13
C ARG A 34 0.57 1.44 9.59
N GLN A 35 1.61 2.06 10.14
CA GLN A 35 2.07 1.88 11.51
C GLN A 35 1.49 2.91 12.50
N LEU A 36 0.69 3.87 12.03
CA LEU A 36 0.10 4.91 12.86
C LEU A 36 -1.07 4.41 13.73
N VAL A 37 -1.56 3.20 13.44
CA VAL A 37 -2.62 2.51 14.18
C VAL A 37 -2.23 1.04 14.35
N ASP A 38 -2.74 0.39 15.39
CA ASP A 38 -2.39 -0.98 15.78
C ASP A 38 -3.53 -1.99 15.66
N PHE A 39 -4.72 -1.55 15.22
CA PHE A 39 -5.92 -2.40 15.11
C PHE A 39 -6.02 -3.23 13.81
N ALA A 40 -5.05 -3.12 12.90
CA ALA A 40 -5.06 -3.89 11.65
C ALA A 40 -4.51 -5.30 11.84
N ASP A 41 -5.16 -6.29 11.24
CA ASP A 41 -4.72 -7.70 11.30
C ASP A 41 -3.37 -7.92 10.60
N LYS A 42 -3.05 -7.10 9.60
CA LYS A 42 -1.77 -7.13 8.89
C LYS A 42 -1.31 -5.75 8.46
N GLN A 43 -0.01 -5.53 8.52
CA GLN A 43 0.64 -4.35 7.96
C GLN A 43 1.67 -4.79 6.92
N VAL A 44 1.59 -4.25 5.72
CA VAL A 44 2.48 -4.57 4.59
C VAL A 44 2.86 -3.30 3.86
N THR A 45 4.02 -3.29 3.20
CA THR A 45 4.42 -2.14 2.39
C THR A 45 3.59 -2.07 1.11
N GLU A 46 3.39 -0.87 0.60
CA GLU A 46 2.68 -0.67 -0.67
C GLU A 46 3.46 -1.26 -1.85
N ILE A 47 4.79 -1.29 -1.74
CA ILE A 47 5.69 -1.95 -2.69
C ILE A 47 5.33 -3.44 -2.84
N SER A 48 5.19 -4.16 -1.73
CA SER A 48 4.79 -5.57 -1.76
C SER A 48 3.37 -5.75 -2.29
N CYS A 49 2.44 -4.87 -1.90
CA CYS A 49 1.06 -4.91 -2.40
C CYS A 49 0.99 -4.71 -3.93
N HIS A 50 1.77 -3.77 -4.48
CA HIS A 50 1.84 -3.53 -5.92
C HIS A 50 2.43 -4.72 -6.68
N GLY A 51 3.56 -5.28 -6.19
CA GLY A 51 4.18 -6.45 -6.81
C GLY A 51 3.23 -7.66 -6.83
N LEU A 52 2.63 -7.98 -5.68
CA LEU A 52 1.69 -9.10 -5.55
C LEU A 52 0.43 -8.89 -6.40
N GLY A 53 -0.16 -7.68 -6.36
CA GLY A 53 -1.34 -7.35 -7.14
C GLY A 53 -1.08 -7.44 -8.65
N ALA A 54 0.05 -6.91 -9.11
CA ALA A 54 0.42 -6.98 -10.52
C ALA A 54 0.68 -8.42 -10.98
N ARG A 55 1.36 -9.24 -10.16
CA ARG A 55 1.58 -10.66 -10.46
C ARG A 55 0.28 -11.46 -10.47
N PHE A 56 -0.66 -11.15 -9.58
CA PHE A 56 -1.99 -11.77 -9.56
C PHE A 56 -2.80 -11.45 -10.84
N LEU A 57 -2.78 -10.19 -11.27
CA LEU A 57 -3.54 -9.74 -12.46
C LEU A 57 -2.87 -10.14 -13.78
N ALA A 58 -1.54 -10.12 -13.84
CA ALA A 58 -0.74 -10.47 -14.99
C ALA A 58 0.45 -11.34 -14.56
N PRO A 59 0.32 -12.68 -14.65
CA PRO A 59 1.32 -13.64 -14.14
C PRO A 59 2.74 -13.49 -14.71
N ALA A 60 2.90 -12.91 -15.90
CA ALA A 60 4.19 -12.69 -16.54
C ALA A 60 4.85 -11.34 -16.14
N THR A 61 4.28 -10.60 -15.20
CA THR A 61 4.81 -9.28 -14.81
C THR A 61 6.20 -9.38 -14.22
N ARG A 62 7.15 -8.66 -14.81
CA ARG A 62 8.56 -8.60 -14.41
C ARG A 62 8.96 -7.27 -13.76
N ALA A 63 8.16 -6.24 -14.00
CA ALA A 63 8.37 -4.92 -13.43
C ALA A 63 7.03 -4.23 -13.23
N VAL A 64 6.93 -3.43 -12.17
CA VAL A 64 5.80 -2.52 -11.92
C VAL A 64 6.37 -1.11 -11.85
N ILE A 65 5.76 -0.18 -12.59
CA ILE A 65 6.06 1.24 -12.50
C ILE A 65 4.81 1.91 -11.94
N ASP A 66 4.92 2.42 -10.72
CA ASP A 66 3.86 3.18 -10.06
C ASP A 66 4.20 4.67 -10.11
N ILE A 67 3.30 5.45 -10.70
CA ILE A 67 3.46 6.90 -10.88
C ILE A 67 2.38 7.59 -10.06
N GLY A 68 2.72 7.94 -8.82
CA GLY A 68 1.83 8.58 -7.87
C GLY A 68 1.98 10.10 -7.80
N GLY A 69 1.12 10.73 -6.99
CA GLY A 69 1.19 12.17 -6.72
C GLY A 69 2.23 12.56 -5.66
N GLN A 70 2.69 11.60 -4.84
CA GLN A 70 3.73 11.84 -3.83
C GLN A 70 5.12 11.46 -4.36
N ASP A 71 5.24 10.25 -4.90
CA ASP A 71 6.48 9.67 -5.38
C ASP A 71 6.22 8.81 -6.63
N SER A 72 7.29 8.35 -7.26
CA SER A 72 7.23 7.33 -8.31
C SER A 72 8.11 6.17 -7.91
N LYS A 73 7.65 4.94 -8.20
CA LYS A 73 8.32 3.70 -7.83
C LYS A 73 8.53 2.81 -9.05
N VAL A 74 9.69 2.18 -9.12
CA VAL A 74 9.96 1.07 -10.02
C VAL A 74 10.23 -0.15 -9.17
N ILE A 75 9.50 -1.22 -9.41
CA ILE A 75 9.55 -2.45 -8.63
C ILE A 75 9.91 -3.59 -9.58
N GLN A 76 10.97 -4.34 -9.29
CA GLN A 76 11.41 -5.49 -10.08
C GLN A 76 10.95 -6.79 -9.43
N LEU A 77 10.43 -7.72 -10.25
CA LEU A 77 10.01 -9.05 -9.84
C LEU A 77 10.86 -10.14 -10.53
N ASP A 78 11.09 -11.26 -9.83
CA ASP A 78 11.75 -12.45 -10.41
C ASP A 78 10.77 -13.30 -11.25
N ASP A 79 11.22 -14.49 -11.67
CA ASP A 79 10.43 -15.36 -12.56
C ASP A 79 9.22 -15.92 -11.82
N ASP A 80 9.35 -16.10 -10.50
CA ASP A 80 8.30 -16.59 -9.61
C ASP A 80 7.36 -15.48 -9.11
N GLY A 81 7.73 -14.21 -9.33
CA GLY A 81 6.94 -13.04 -8.95
C GLY A 81 7.24 -12.48 -7.58
N ASN A 82 8.34 -12.90 -6.98
CA ASN A 82 8.83 -12.31 -5.75
C ASN A 82 9.48 -10.96 -6.03
N LEU A 83 9.40 -10.08 -5.05
CA LEU A 83 10.04 -8.77 -5.08
C LEU A 83 11.56 -8.94 -5.02
N CYS A 84 12.28 -8.51 -6.07
CA CYS A 84 13.74 -8.53 -6.10
C CYS A 84 14.34 -7.22 -5.60
N ASP A 85 13.85 -6.11 -6.14
CA ASP A 85 14.42 -4.79 -5.94
C ASP A 85 13.35 -3.72 -6.17
N PHE A 86 13.58 -2.52 -5.64
CA PHE A 86 12.74 -1.36 -5.92
C PHE A 86 13.53 -0.06 -5.82
N LEU A 87 13.17 0.89 -6.68
CA LEU A 87 13.64 2.26 -6.65
C LEU A 87 12.45 3.19 -6.42
N MET A 88 12.67 4.25 -5.67
CA MET A 88 11.66 5.25 -5.37
C MET A 88 12.27 6.64 -5.40
N ASN A 89 11.50 7.60 -5.90
CA ASN A 89 11.89 9.00 -5.88
C ASN A 89 11.15 9.75 -4.76
N ASP A 90 11.74 9.82 -3.56
CA ASP A 90 11.13 10.41 -2.37
C ASP A 90 11.07 11.94 -2.34
N LYS A 91 11.80 12.62 -3.24
CA LYS A 91 11.79 14.09 -3.36
C LYS A 91 11.68 14.44 -4.82
N CYS A 92 10.88 15.45 -5.16
CA CYS A 92 10.70 15.98 -6.52
C CYS A 92 11.93 15.72 -7.39
N ALA A 93 11.72 15.04 -8.53
CA ALA A 93 12.60 15.20 -9.67
C ALA A 93 12.54 16.68 -10.04
N ALA A 94 13.43 17.48 -9.46
CA ALA A 94 13.73 18.82 -9.95
C ALA A 94 14.78 18.69 -11.04
#